data_AF-A0A377TFU7-F1
#
_entry.id   AF-A0A377TFU7-F1
#
_cell.length_a   1.000
_cell.length_b   1.000
_cell.length_c   1.000
_cell.angle_alpha   90.00
_cell.angle_beta   90.00
_cell.angle_gamma   90.00
#
_symmetry.space_group_name_H-M   'P 1'
#
loop_
_entity.id
_entity.type
_entity.pdbx_description
1 polymer ?
#
loop_
_entity_poly.entity_id
_entity_poly.type
_entity_poly.pdbx_seq_one_letter_code
_entity_poly.pdbx_strand_id
1 'polypeptide(L)'
;MLVEAGIIREYAEKMVKFANLVRDGYEQHLISQPIGPRELLLSAKIGMMRGDFAAGIEKSFINKLPSTSAQAAREVVQKIFG
;
A
#
# COMPACT_ATOMS: atom_id res chain seq x y z
N MET A 1 -8.39 -12.62 3.96
CA MET A 1 -7.42 -12.41 2.86
C MET A 1 -5.96 -12.22 3.30
N LEU A 2 -5.53 -11.11 3.93
CA LEU A 2 -4.09 -10.89 4.22
C LEU A 2 -3.57 -11.83 5.33
N VAL A 3 -4.34 -12.02 6.39
CA VAL A 3 -3.99 -12.93 7.49
C VAL A 3 -3.94 -14.39 7.01
N GLU A 4 -4.91 -14.79 6.17
CA GLU A 4 -4.90 -16.11 5.49
C GLU A 4 -3.67 -16.29 4.58
N ALA A 5 -3.10 -15.21 4.05
CA ALA A 5 -1.89 -15.24 3.24
C ALA A 5 -0.59 -15.30 4.09
N GLY A 6 -0.71 -15.52 5.40
CA GLY A 6 0.42 -15.65 6.32
C GLY A 6 0.95 -14.33 6.86
N ILE A 7 0.30 -13.20 6.57
CA ILE A 7 0.75 -11.89 7.05
C ILE A 7 0.28 -11.68 8.49
N ILE A 8 1.22 -11.30 9.36
CA ILE A 8 0.93 -11.03 10.78
C ILE A 8 -0.16 -9.96 10.87
N ARG A 9 -1.12 -10.19 11.79
CA ARG A 9 -2.31 -9.34 11.95
C ARG A 9 -1.99 -7.85 12.03
N GLU A 10 -0.99 -7.47 12.82
CA GLU A 10 -0.58 -6.06 12.97
C GLU A 10 -0.22 -5.41 11.61
N TYR A 11 0.59 -6.10 10.80
CA TYR A 11 0.95 -5.62 9.47
C TYR A 11 -0.24 -5.68 8.51
N ALA A 12 -1.10 -6.69 8.62
CA ALA A 12 -2.30 -6.78 7.81
C ALA A 12 -3.24 -5.58 8.07
N GLU A 13 -3.41 -5.17 9.33
CA GLU A 13 -4.20 -3.99 9.71
C GLU A 13 -3.58 -2.69 9.15
N LYS A 14 -2.26 -2.52 9.27
CA LYS A 14 -1.53 -1.40 8.66
C LYS A 14 -1.71 -1.35 7.14
N MET A 15 -1.64 -2.50 6.47
CA MET A 15 -1.87 -2.62 5.02
C MET A 15 -3.31 -2.28 4.62
N VAL A 16 -4.30 -2.71 5.39
CA VAL A 16 -5.71 -2.33 5.16
C VAL A 16 -5.91 -0.83 5.34
N LYS A 17 -5.31 -0.24 6.38
CA LYS A 17 -5.33 1.22 6.61
C LYS A 17 -4.71 1.98 5.44
N PHE A 18 -3.58 1.50 4.91
CA PHE A 18 -2.95 2.05 3.71
C PHE A 18 -3.92 2.01 2.52
N ALA A 19 -4.57 0.87 2.30
CA ALA A 19 -5.51 0.72 1.20
C ALA A 19 -6.70 1.67 1.29
N ASN A 20 -7.23 1.90 2.49
CA ASN A 20 -8.34 2.83 2.70
C ASN A 20 -7.91 4.27 2.43
N LEU A 21 -6.78 4.72 2.96
CA LEU A 21 -6.28 6.08 2.72
C LEU A 21 -5.96 6.33 1.24
N VAL A 22 -5.45 5.33 0.52
CA VAL A 22 -5.23 5.44 -0.93
C VAL A 22 -6.56 5.56 -1.69
N ARG A 23 -7.59 4.83 -1.27
CA ARG A 23 -8.93 4.93 -1.89
C ARG A 23 -9.57 6.27 -1.60
N ASP A 24 -9.45 6.79 -0.39
CA ASP A 24 -9.92 8.13 -0.05
C ASP A 24 -9.20 9.21 -0.88
N GLY A 25 -7.88 9.05 -1.08
CA GLY A 25 -7.10 9.92 -1.97
C GLY A 25 -7.50 9.82 -3.44
N TYR A 26 -7.99 8.66 -3.89
CA TYR A 26 -8.57 8.48 -5.23
C TYR A 26 -9.90 9.23 -5.37
N GLU A 27 -10.80 9.11 -4.40
CA GLU A 27 -12.08 9.85 -4.36
C GLU A 27 -11.85 11.38 -4.33
N GLN A 28 -10.76 11.84 -3.73
CA GLN A 28 -10.35 13.26 -3.70
C GLN A 28 -9.54 13.71 -4.93
N HIS A 29 -9.35 12.85 -5.93
CA HIS A 29 -8.53 13.10 -7.12
C HIS A 29 -7.04 13.41 -6.86
N LEU A 30 -6.52 13.07 -5.67
CA LEU A 30 -5.11 13.21 -5.32
C LEU A 30 -4.27 12.04 -5.87
N ILE A 31 -4.89 10.86 -5.92
CA ILE A 31 -4.30 9.63 -6.46
C ILE A 31 -5.07 9.26 -7.71
N SER A 32 -4.36 8.99 -8.81
CA SER A 32 -4.96 8.70 -10.12
C SER A 32 -5.66 7.35 -10.24
N GLN A 33 -5.33 6.39 -9.36
CA GLN A 33 -5.97 5.08 -9.33
C GLN A 33 -6.01 4.50 -7.90
N PRO A 34 -7.06 3.75 -7.53
CA PRO A 34 -7.13 3.09 -6.24
C PRO A 34 -6.22 1.86 -6.22
N ILE A 35 -5.93 1.35 -5.02
CA ILE A 35 -5.25 0.06 -4.85
C ILE A 35 -6.24 -1.11 -4.84
N GLY A 36 -6.01 -2.07 -5.74
CA GLY A 36 -6.80 -3.29 -5.85
C GLY A 36 -6.43 -4.36 -4.81
N PRO A 37 -7.31 -5.35 -4.56
CA PRO A 37 -7.03 -6.45 -3.62
C PRO A 37 -5.76 -7.26 -3.96
N ARG A 38 -5.51 -7.49 -5.26
CA ARG A 38 -4.33 -8.23 -5.73
C ARG A 38 -3.03 -7.45 -5.51
N GLU A 39 -3.06 -6.15 -5.78
CA GLU A 39 -1.90 -5.28 -5.57
C GLU A 39 -1.57 -5.22 -4.08
N LEU A 40 -2.58 -5.06 -3.23
CA LEU A 40 -2.42 -5.07 -1.78
C LEU A 40 -1.79 -6.38 -1.28
N LEU A 41 -2.27 -7.52 -1.78
CA LEU A 41 -1.71 -8.83 -1.43
C LEU A 41 -0.24 -8.96 -1.86
N LEU A 42 0.09 -8.51 -3.08
CA LEU A 42 1.47 -8.55 -3.59
C LEU A 42 2.40 -7.64 -2.81
N SER A 43 1.99 -6.40 -2.55
CA SER A 43 2.72 -5.45 -1.70
C SER A 43 3.06 -6.07 -0.35
N ALA A 44 2.07 -6.71 0.27
CA ALA A 44 2.20 -7.25 1.60
C ALA A 44 3.08 -8.52 1.63
N LYS A 45 2.98 -9.39 0.61
CA LYS A 45 3.88 -10.54 0.43
C LYS A 45 5.32 -10.11 0.21
N ILE A 46 5.56 -9.16 -0.69
CA ILE A 46 6.91 -8.65 -0.96
C ILE A 46 7.47 -7.95 0.28
N GLY A 47 6.64 -7.18 0.98
CA GLY A 47 7.03 -6.52 2.23
C GLY A 47 7.46 -7.51 3.30
N MET A 48 6.68 -8.57 3.49
CA MET A 48 7.01 -9.63 4.43
C MET A 48 8.29 -10.38 4.06
N MET A 49 8.48 -10.70 2.78
CA MET A 49 9.71 -11.37 2.30
C MET A 49 10.97 -10.51 2.47
N ARG A 50 10.82 -9.18 2.44
CA ARG A 50 11.93 -8.22 2.56
C ARG A 50 12.15 -7.67 3.95
N GLY A 51 11.20 -7.87 4.87
CA GLY A 51 11.17 -7.15 6.14
C GLY A 51 10.90 -5.65 5.98
N ASP A 52 10.47 -5.20 4.81
CA ASP A 52 10.25 -3.80 4.47
C ASP A 52 8.96 -3.65 3.64
N PHE A 53 7.88 -3.30 4.32
CA PHE A 53 6.56 -3.10 3.72
C PHE A 53 6.51 -1.86 2.82
N ALA A 54 7.29 -0.82 3.10
CA ALA A 54 7.35 0.36 2.25
C ALA A 54 7.91 -0.01 0.88
N ALA A 55 9.00 -0.77 0.83
CA ALA A 55 9.57 -1.28 -0.42
C ALA A 55 8.61 -2.22 -1.18
N GLY A 56 7.80 -3.02 -0.46
CA GLY A 56 6.77 -3.87 -1.06
C GLY A 56 5.66 -3.08 -1.73
N ILE A 57 5.17 -2.03 -1.07
CA ILE A 57 4.16 -1.10 -1.60
C ILE A 57 4.73 -0.32 -2.78
N GLU A 58 5.97 0.18 -2.66
CA GLU A 58 6.65 0.95 -3.70
C GLU A 58 6.67 0.18 -5.02
N LYS A 59 7.15 -1.07 -4.95
CA LYS A 59 7.32 -1.92 -6.13
C LYS A 59 6.00 -2.37 -6.76
N SER A 60 4.98 -2.62 -5.95
CA SER A 60 3.74 -3.28 -6.43
C SER A 60 2.62 -2.30 -6.76
N PHE A 61 2.71 -1.05 -6.30
CA PHE A 61 1.67 -0.05 -6.48
C PHE A 61 2.25 1.32 -6.89
N ILE A 62 3.09 1.94 -6.04
CA ILE A 62 3.50 3.36 -6.22
C ILE A 62 4.25 3.59 -7.53
N ASN A 63 5.14 2.67 -7.94
CA ASN A 63 5.90 2.81 -9.19
C ASN A 63 5.05 2.82 -10.47
N LYS A 64 3.76 2.45 -10.39
CA LYS A 64 2.83 2.51 -11.53
C LYS A 64 2.08 3.85 -11.60
N LEU A 65 2.16 4.66 -10.55
CA LEU A 65 1.46 5.94 -10.48
C LEU A 65 2.27 7.04 -11.20
N PRO A 66 1.58 8.05 -11.76
CA PRO A 66 2.20 9.32 -12.14
C PRO A 66 2.92 9.97 -10.94
N SER A 67 3.94 10.79 -11.21
CA SER A 67 4.83 11.36 -10.20
C SER A 67 4.10 12.05 -9.02
N THR A 68 3.03 12.80 -9.30
CA THR A 68 2.23 13.49 -8.28
C THR A 68 1.47 12.51 -7.39
N SER A 69 0.76 11.54 -7.98
CA SER A 69 0.05 10.49 -7.25
C SER A 69 1.01 9.57 -6.49
N ALA A 70 2.18 9.28 -7.06
CA ALA A 70 3.22 8.49 -6.42
C ALA A 70 3.71 9.18 -5.14
N GLN A 71 3.91 10.50 -5.19
CA GLN A 71 4.30 11.28 -4.02
C GLN A 71 3.24 11.22 -2.92
N ALA A 72 1.97 11.45 -3.26
CA ALA A 72 0.87 11.34 -2.30
C ALA A 72 0.79 9.94 -1.68
N ALA A 73 0.96 8.88 -2.48
CA ALA A 73 0.96 7.51 -1.97
C ALA A 73 2.16 7.23 -1.04
N ARG A 74 3.36 7.77 -1.32
CA ARG A 74 4.52 7.65 -0.42
C ARG A 74 4.31 8.34 0.92
N GLU A 75 3.65 9.49 0.94
CA GLU A 75 3.29 10.17 2.19
C GLU A 75 2.34 9.32 3.05
N VAL A 76 1.39 8.63 2.42
CA VAL A 76 0.51 7.67 3.11
C VAL A 76 1.31 6.50 3.68
N VAL A 77 2.30 5.96 2.94
CA VAL A 77 3.20 4.92 3.46
C VAL A 77 3.97 5.42 4.68
N GLN A 78 4.60 6.60 4.59
CA GLN A 78 5.36 7.19 5.68
C GLN A 78 4.49 7.40 6.93
N LYS A 79 3.24 7.81 6.77
CA LYS A 79 2.30 8.01 7.89
C LYS A 79 1.95 6.72 8.63
N ILE A 80 2.03 5.56 7.97
CA ILE A 80 1.63 4.26 8.53
C ILE A 80 2.83 3.45 9.03
N PHE A 81 3.94 3.52 8.30
CA PHE A 81 5.11 2.66 8.50
C PHE A 81 6.37 3.44 8.93
N GLY A 82 6.33 4.78 8.93
CA GLY A 82 7.40 5.63 9.44
C GLY A 82 7.30 5.89 10.94
#